data_AF-A0A8S0HAN7-F1
#
_entry.id   AF-A0A8S0HAN7-F1
#
_cell.length_a   1.000
_cell.length_b   1.000
_cell.length_c   1.000
_cell.angle_alpha   90.00
_cell.angle_beta   90.00
_cell.angle_gamma   90.00
#
_symmetry.space_group_name_H-M   'P 1'
#
loop_
_entity.id
_entity.type
_entity.pdbx_description
1 polymer ?
#
loop_
_entity_poly.entity_id
_entity_poly.type
_entity_poly.pdbx_seq_one_letter_code
_entity_poly.pdbx_strand_id
1 'polypeptide(L)'
;MIRQFRQGAEQIGLQLMDSFTPIQPILVGDSARAVRLSQMLRERGVMVSAIRPPTVPAGSARLRVTLSAAHSEAQVQLLLSALADCFSELQAEPSHA
;
A
#
# COMPACT_ATOMS: atom_id res chain seq x y z
N MET A 1 -0.74 15.91 -4.41
CA MET A 1 -1.29 14.62 -3.93
C MET A 1 -0.67 13.40 -4.59
N ILE A 2 -0.92 13.07 -5.88
CA ILE A 2 -0.33 11.85 -6.50
C ILE A 2 1.20 11.87 -6.43
N ARG A 3 1.83 12.99 -6.80
CA ARG A 3 3.29 13.18 -6.71
C ARG A 3 3.81 12.99 -5.28
N GLN A 4 3.17 13.65 -4.30
CA GLN A 4 3.52 13.55 -2.88
C GLN A 4 3.43 12.11 -2.37
N PHE A 5 2.34 11.41 -2.69
CA PHE A 5 2.18 10.00 -2.34
C PHE A 5 3.29 9.14 -2.95
N ARG A 6 3.58 9.31 -4.25
CA ARG A 6 4.62 8.52 -4.93
C ARG A 6 6.00 8.74 -4.29
N GLN A 7 6.37 10.00 -4.08
CA GLN A 7 7.64 10.35 -3.43
C GLN A 7 7.75 9.78 -2.02
N GLY A 8 6.70 9.92 -1.20
CA GLY A 8 6.70 9.38 0.16
C GLY A 8 6.76 7.85 0.19
N ALA A 9 6.03 7.17 -0.70
CA ALA A 9 6.05 5.73 -0.77
C ALA A 9 7.42 5.19 -1.25
N GLU A 10 8.06 5.87 -2.20
CA GLU A 10 9.45 5.57 -2.60
C GLU A 10 10.43 5.75 -1.44
N GLN A 11 10.28 6.80 -0.62
CA GLN A 11 11.11 7.03 0.57
C GLN A 11 10.93 5.95 1.65
N ILE A 12 9.73 5.37 1.78
CA ILE A 12 9.45 4.24 2.69
C ILE A 12 10.09 2.94 2.18
N GLY A 13 10.47 2.88 0.89
CA GLY A 13 10.95 1.66 0.24
C GLY A 13 9.85 0.77 -0.31
N LEU A 14 8.63 1.32 -0.50
CA LEU A 14 7.53 0.60 -1.13
C LEU A 14 7.75 0.53 -2.64
N GLN A 15 7.54 -0.65 -3.22
CA GLN A 15 7.64 -0.82 -4.65
C GLN A 15 6.34 -0.36 -5.34
N LEU A 16 6.37 0.82 -5.94
CA LEU A 16 5.26 1.33 -6.75
C LEU A 16 5.28 0.76 -8.16
N MET A 17 4.10 0.53 -8.72
CA MET A 17 3.95 0.28 -10.15
C MET A 17 3.77 1.60 -10.90
N ASP A 18 4.12 1.61 -12.19
CA ASP A 18 3.84 2.74 -13.06
C ASP A 18 2.33 2.98 -13.15
N SER A 19 1.93 4.21 -12.84
CA SER A 19 0.55 4.65 -12.95
C SER A 19 0.47 6.17 -13.12
N PHE A 20 -0.23 6.58 -14.19
CA PHE A 20 -0.56 7.97 -14.48
C PHE A 20 -1.97 8.36 -14.00
N THR A 21 -2.66 7.45 -13.31
CA THR A 21 -4.05 7.65 -12.86
C THR A 21 -4.11 7.90 -11.35
N PRO A 22 -5.24 8.36 -10.78
CA PRO A 22 -5.38 8.45 -9.33
C PRO A 22 -5.31 7.10 -8.59
N ILE A 23 -5.38 5.98 -9.32
CA ILE A 23 -5.15 4.64 -8.79
C ILE A 23 -3.64 4.38 -8.76
N GLN A 24 -3.06 4.25 -7.57
CA GLN A 24 -1.63 4.04 -7.36
C GLN A 24 -1.40 2.62 -6.81
N PRO A 25 -0.90 1.67 -7.63
CA PRO A 25 -0.66 0.31 -7.17
C PRO A 25 0.67 0.17 -6.43
N ILE A 26 0.66 -0.51 -5.29
CA ILE A 26 1.86 -0.89 -4.54
C ILE A 26 2.06 -2.39 -4.67
N LEU A 27 3.16 -2.83 -5.28
CA LEU A 27 3.48 -4.25 -5.41
C LEU A 27 3.90 -4.82 -4.05
N VAL A 28 3.25 -5.91 -3.65
CA VAL A 28 3.59 -6.68 -2.42
C VAL A 28 4.12 -8.07 -2.79
N GLY A 29 3.71 -8.60 -3.94
CA GLY A 29 4.09 -9.90 -4.47
C GLY A 29 3.27 -11.04 -3.88
N ASP A 30 3.31 -11.19 -2.55
CA ASP A 30 2.60 -12.24 -1.84
C ASP A 30 1.16 -11.85 -1.43
N SER A 31 0.23 -12.79 -1.56
CA SER A 31 -1.19 -12.55 -1.29
C SER A 31 -1.50 -12.45 0.20
N ALA A 32 -0.85 -13.25 1.04
CA ALA A 32 -1.08 -13.21 2.49
C ALA A 32 -0.55 -11.89 3.07
N ARG A 33 0.66 -11.49 2.67
CA ARG A 33 1.27 -10.19 3.01
C ARG A 33 0.40 -9.02 2.55
N ALA A 34 -0.13 -9.05 1.32
CA ALA A 34 -0.99 -7.98 0.81
C ALA A 34 -2.28 -7.85 1.63
N VAL A 35 -2.91 -8.97 1.98
CA VAL A 35 -4.14 -8.99 2.80
C VAL A 35 -3.87 -8.49 4.21
N ARG A 36 -2.77 -8.96 4.81
CA ARG A 36 -2.36 -8.54 6.16
C ARG A 36 -2.08 -7.04 6.21
N LEU A 37 -1.32 -6.52 5.25
CA LEU A 37 -1.03 -5.10 5.14
C LEU A 37 -2.33 -4.27 5.00
N SER A 38 -3.28 -4.74 4.18
CA SER A 38 -4.62 -4.13 4.06
C SER A 38 -5.41 -4.13 5.37
N GLN A 39 -5.33 -5.20 6.16
CA GLN A 39 -5.97 -5.29 7.48
C GLN A 39 -5.34 -4.34 8.50
N MET A 40 -4.00 -4.32 8.60
CA MET A 40 -3.28 -3.43 9.52
C MET A 40 -3.55 -1.96 9.21
N LEU A 41 -3.59 -1.59 7.93
CA LEU A 41 -3.97 -0.23 7.53
C LEU A 41 -5.40 0.10 7.95
N ARG A 42 -6.33 -0.86 7.78
CA ARG A 42 -7.73 -0.68 8.16
C ARG A 42 -7.89 -0.45 9.67
N GLU A 43 -7.14 -1.16 10.50
CA GLU A 43 -7.11 -0.96 11.96
C GLU A 43 -6.65 0.45 12.35
N ARG A 44 -5.84 1.09 11.50
CA ARG A 44 -5.38 2.48 11.64
C ARG A 44 -6.31 3.51 11.00
N GLY A 45 -7.51 3.09 10.59
CA GLY A 45 -8.49 3.95 9.93
C GLY A 45 -8.20 4.24 8.46
N VAL A 46 -7.24 3.54 7.85
CA VAL A 46 -6.84 3.72 6.45
C VAL A 46 -7.34 2.56 5.60
N MET A 47 -8.29 2.82 4.70
CA MET A 47 -8.88 1.78 3.87
C MET A 47 -8.16 1.66 2.52
N VAL A 48 -7.39 0.58 2.35
CA VAL A 48 -6.72 0.24 1.08
C VAL A 48 -7.02 -1.22 0.72
N SER A 49 -7.41 -1.48 -0.54
CA SER A 49 -7.79 -2.83 -0.98
C SER A 49 -6.60 -3.64 -1.45
N ALA A 50 -6.45 -4.88 -0.97
CA ALA A 50 -5.53 -5.85 -1.56
C ALA A 50 -6.14 -6.52 -2.78
N ILE A 51 -5.42 -6.50 -3.91
CA ILE A 51 -5.76 -7.22 -5.14
C ILE A 51 -4.86 -8.45 -5.24
N ARG A 52 -5.49 -9.62 -5.37
CA ARG A 52 -4.86 -10.95 -5.32
C ARG A 52 -5.41 -11.85 -6.44
N PRO A 53 -4.79 -13.01 -6.73
CA PRO A 53 -5.33 -13.98 -7.68
C PRO A 53 -6.79 -14.37 -7.36
N PRO A 54 -7.62 -14.69 -8.38
CA PRO A 54 -7.30 -14.81 -9.80
C PRO A 54 -7.29 -13.48 -10.59
N THR A 55 -7.59 -12.35 -9.94
CA THR A 55 -7.68 -11.03 -10.60
C THR A 55 -6.33 -10.51 -11.08
N VAL A 56 -5.23 -10.98 -10.48
CA VAL A 56 -3.84 -10.71 -10.90
C VAL A 56 -3.03 -12.02 -10.92
N PRO A 57 -1.95 -12.12 -11.71
CA PRO A 57 -1.08 -13.29 -11.69
C PRO A 57 -0.54 -13.61 -10.29
N ALA A 58 -0.32 -14.90 -10.01
CA ALA A 58 0.33 -15.34 -8.78
C ALA A 58 1.71 -14.67 -8.64
N GLY A 59 2.09 -14.29 -7.41
CA GLY A 59 3.33 -13.56 -7.15
C GLY A 59 3.29 -12.06 -7.52
N SER A 60 2.13 -11.53 -7.95
CA SER A 60 1.95 -10.10 -8.27
C SER A 60 0.84 -9.43 -7.45
N ALA A 61 0.56 -9.97 -6.25
CA ALA A 61 -0.41 -9.36 -5.34
C ALA A 61 0.01 -7.93 -5.00
N ARG A 62 -0.96 -7.02 -4.93
CA ARG A 62 -0.69 -5.58 -4.82
C ARG A 62 -1.77 -4.89 -4.02
N LEU A 63 -1.42 -3.79 -3.36
CA LEU A 63 -2.40 -2.87 -2.81
C LEU A 63 -2.86 -1.87 -3.87
N ARG A 64 -4.15 -1.56 -3.88
CA ARG A 64 -4.74 -0.52 -4.72
C ARG A 64 -5.07 0.70 -3.87
N VAL A 65 -4.20 1.71 -3.92
CA VAL A 65 -4.48 3.03 -3.34
C VAL A 65 -5.27 3.84 -4.35
N THR A 66 -6.37 4.46 -3.92
CA THR A 66 -7.17 5.34 -4.79
C THR A 66 -7.18 6.73 -4.20
N LEU A 67 -6.45 7.63 -4.84
CA LEU A 67 -6.43 9.05 -4.50
C LEU A 67 -7.58 9.74 -5.23
N SER A 68 -8.15 10.75 -4.59
CA SER A 68 -9.22 11.60 -5.14
C SER A 68 -8.92 13.04 -4.76
N ALA A 69 -9.34 14.00 -5.59
CA ALA A 69 -9.18 15.43 -5.32
C ALA A 69 -9.82 15.91 -4.01
N ALA A 70 -10.75 15.13 -3.44
CA ALA A 70 -11.33 15.39 -2.14
C ALA A 70 -10.39 15.12 -0.95
N HIS A 71 -9.27 14.41 -1.15
CA HIS A 71 -8.33 14.19 -0.05
C HIS A 71 -7.44 15.42 0.17
N SER A 72 -7.14 15.72 1.43
CA SER A 72 -6.17 16.73 1.82
C SER A 72 -4.74 16.16 1.81
N GLU A 73 -3.75 17.04 1.78
CA GLU A 73 -2.34 16.66 1.94
C GLU A 73 -2.09 15.97 3.29
N ALA A 74 -2.79 16.39 4.36
CA ALA A 74 -2.73 15.77 5.67
C ALA A 74 -3.24 14.31 5.64
N GLN A 75 -4.29 14.01 4.88
CA GLN A 75 -4.76 12.64 4.70
C GLN A 75 -3.77 11.78 3.91
N VAL A 76 -3.08 12.35 2.91
CA VAL A 76 -2.00 11.65 2.20
C VAL A 76 -0.83 11.37 3.14
N GLN A 77 -0.47 12.32 4.01
CA GLN A 77 0.58 12.13 4.99
C GLN A 77 0.22 11.06 6.03
N LEU A 78 -1.03 11.03 6.49
CA LEU A 78 -1.54 9.97 7.38
C LEU A 78 -1.45 8.59 6.71
N LEU A 79 -1.87 8.49 5.44
CA LEU A 79 -1.74 7.27 4.65
C LEU A 79 -0.28 6.81 4.56
N LEU A 80 0.65 7.72 4.24
CA LEU A 80 2.08 7.41 4.14
C LEU A 80 2.66 6.96 5.48
N SER A 81 2.29 7.61 6.58
CA SER A 81 2.75 7.24 7.93
C SER A 81 2.26 5.85 8.30
N ALA A 82 0.96 5.59 8.12
CA ALA A 82 0.38 4.27 8.38
C ALA A 82 1.03 3.17 7.52
N LEU A 83 1.31 3.46 6.24
CA LEU A 83 2.03 2.56 5.35
C LEU A 83 3.45 2.26 5.85
N ALA A 84 4.20 3.27 6.28
CA ALA A 84 5.55 3.11 6.79
C ALA A 84 5.58 2.20 8.02
N ASP A 85 4.69 2.45 8.97
CA ASP A 85 4.59 1.67 10.21
C ASP A 85 4.20 0.21 9.88
N CYS A 86 3.11 0.00 9.12
CA CYS A 86 2.63 -1.35 8.82
C CYS A 86 3.66 -2.14 7.99
N PHE A 87 4.34 -1.47 7.06
CA PHE A 87 5.33 -2.12 6.20
C PHE A 87 6.59 -2.50 6.98
N SER A 88 7.00 -1.67 7.95
CA SER A 88 8.12 -1.98 8.84
C SER A 88 7.79 -3.16 9.75
N GLU A 89 6.59 -3.18 10.33
CA GLU A 89 6.11 -4.31 11.14
C GLU A 89 6.05 -5.60 10.32
N LEU A 90 5.53 -5.55 9.09
CA LEU A 90 5.44 -6.72 8.20
C LEU A 90 6.81 -7.27 7.80
N GLN A 91 7.86 -6.44 7.78
CA GLN A 91 9.24 -6.86 7.55
C GLN A 91 9.92 -7.39 8.82
N ALA A 92 9.56 -6.85 9.98
CA ALA A 92 10.09 -7.28 11.27
C ALA A 92 9.53 -8.63 11.72
N GLU A 93 8.39 -9.05 11.19
CA GLU A 93 7.90 -10.39 11.43
C GLU A 93 8.87 -11.43 10.85
N PRO A 94 9.38 -12.36 11.68
CA PRO A 94 10.14 -13.47 11.16
C PRO A 94 9.25 -14.19 10.16
N SER A 95 9.82 -14.54 9.02
CA SER A 95 9.28 -15.51 8.07
C SER A 95 9.03 -16.82 8.82
N HIS A 96 7.92 -16.90 9.56
CA HIS A 96 7.55 -18.06 10.34
C HIS A 96 7.01 -19.12 9.38
N ALA A 97 7.89 -20.08 9.09
CA ALA A 97 7.63 -21.47 8.67
C ALA A 97 6.95 -21.69 7.32
#